data_AF-A0AAD7NNW9-F1
#
_entry.id   AF-A0AAD7NNW9-F1
#
_cell.length_a   1.000
_cell.length_b   1.000
_cell.length_c   1.000
_cell.angle_alpha   90.00
_cell.angle_beta   90.00
_cell.angle_gamma   90.00
#
_symmetry.space_group_name_H-M   'P 1'
#
loop_
_entity.id
_entity.type
_entity.pdbx_description
1 polymer ?
#
loop_
_entity_poly.entity_id
_entity_poly.type
_entity_poly.pdbx_seq_one_letter_code
_entity_poly.pdbx_strand_id
1 'polypeptide(L)'
;STVVAGLLGGEVYVAETVEPDNRSKIIGCAVWFGPGHSLYDIEVQQIFSLGPLMASFDEKLQNWWHTDFLPKYDAFVTAVLGEGTKHNSWHLQTLGVDPEYQRKGAARLLVNAIVEKAKGTAARLCVE
;
A
#
# COMPACT_ATOMS: atom_id res chain seq x y z
N SER A 1 1.79 -6.27 -8.87
CA SER A 1 1.72 -4.79 -8.70
C SER A 1 0.91 -4.47 -7.46
N THR A 2 1.43 -3.67 -6.52
CA THR A 2 0.72 -3.30 -5.28
C THR A 2 -0.65 -2.69 -5.55
N VAL A 3 -0.82 -1.91 -6.63
CA VAL A 3 -2.12 -1.36 -7.05
C VAL A 3 -3.11 -2.48 -7.39
N VAL A 4 -2.69 -3.51 -8.12
CA VAL A 4 -3.55 -4.66 -8.46
C VAL A 4 -3.96 -5.41 -7.19
N ALA A 5 -3.03 -5.65 -6.26
CA ALA A 5 -3.37 -6.28 -4.99
C ALA A 5 -4.35 -5.43 -4.17
N GLY A 6 -4.14 -4.10 -4.13
CA GLY A 6 -5.06 -3.16 -3.52
C GLY A 6 -6.47 -3.22 -4.10
N LEU A 7 -6.60 -3.34 -5.42
CA LEU A 7 -7.92 -3.50 -6.07
C LEU A 7 -8.60 -4.84 -5.74
N LEU A 8 -7.84 -5.87 -5.36
CA LEU A 8 -8.35 -7.22 -5.12
C LEU A 8 -8.70 -7.49 -3.65
N GLY A 9 -7.99 -6.89 -2.69
CA GLY A 9 -8.30 -7.08 -1.27
C GLY A 9 -7.79 -5.97 -0.34
N GLY A 10 -7.47 -4.81 -0.91
CA GLY A 10 -7.21 -3.59 -0.15
C GLY A 10 -8.17 -2.49 -0.59
N GLU A 11 -7.67 -1.26 -0.54
CA GLU A 11 -8.37 -0.08 -1.02
C GLU A 11 -7.40 0.81 -1.80
N VAL A 12 -7.83 1.24 -2.99
CA VAL A 12 -7.07 2.15 -3.84
C VAL A 12 -7.77 3.49 -3.90
N TYR A 13 -7.06 4.54 -3.52
CA TYR A 13 -7.53 5.91 -3.59
C TYR A 13 -6.73 6.65 -4.66
N VAL A 14 -7.40 7.51 -5.42
CA VAL A 14 -6.77 8.39 -6.40
C VAL A 14 -7.09 9.84 -6.07
N ALA A 15 -6.11 10.72 -6.29
CA ALA A 15 -6.30 12.15 -6.26
C ALA A 15 -6.42 12.63 -7.70
N GLU A 16 -7.47 13.40 -8.00
CA GLU A 16 -7.74 13.91 -9.33
C GLU A 16 -7.67 15.43 -9.35
N THR A 17 -7.27 15.97 -10.50
CA THR A 17 -7.42 17.38 -10.84
C THR A 17 -8.26 17.49 -12.11
N VAL A 18 -8.83 18.65 -12.35
CA VAL A 18 -9.48 18.99 -13.62
C VAL A 18 -8.50 19.81 -14.45
N GLU A 19 -8.20 19.36 -15.67
CA GLU A 19 -7.37 20.09 -16.64
C GLU A 19 -8.17 21.25 -17.29
N PRO A 20 -7.52 22.23 -17.94
CA PRO A 20 -8.19 23.39 -18.54
C PRO A 20 -9.27 23.05 -19.59
N ASP A 21 -9.22 21.85 -20.17
CA ASP A 21 -10.19 21.33 -21.13
C ASP A 21 -11.33 20.52 -20.46
N ASN A 22 -11.51 20.66 -19.14
CA ASN A 22 -12.48 19.97 -18.30
C ASN A 22 -12.32 18.44 -18.21
N ARG A 23 -11.15 17.89 -18.56
CA ARG A 23 -10.87 16.45 -18.34
C ARG A 23 -10.34 16.20 -16.94
N SER A 24 -10.80 15.13 -16.29
CA SER A 24 -10.20 14.64 -15.05
C SER A 24 -8.86 13.96 -15.35
N LYS A 25 -7.85 14.26 -14.54
CA LYS A 25 -6.54 13.63 -14.57
C LYS A 25 -6.17 13.13 -13.17
N ILE A 26 -5.78 11.86 -13.07
CA ILE A 26 -5.21 11.30 -11.85
C ILE A 26 -3.80 11.88 -11.66
N ILE A 27 -3.59 12.53 -10.53
CA ILE A 27 -2.32 13.18 -10.14
C ILE A 27 -1.65 12.50 -8.95
N GLY A 28 -2.26 11.46 -8.40
CA GLY A 28 -1.67 10.66 -7.34
C GLY A 28 -2.52 9.45 -6.98
N CYS A 29 -1.91 8.49 -6.31
CA CYS A 29 -2.59 7.30 -5.81
C CYS A 29 -2.06 6.90 -4.43
N ALA A 30 -2.92 6.23 -3.67
CA ALA A 30 -2.54 5.52 -2.46
C ALA A 30 -3.17 4.13 -2.43
N VAL A 31 -2.40 3.16 -1.94
CA VAL A 31 -2.87 1.78 -1.73
C VAL A 31 -2.80 1.48 -0.25
N TRP A 32 -3.94 1.12 0.33
CA TRP A 32 -4.10 0.81 1.73
C TRP A 32 -4.67 -0.60 1.91
N PHE A 33 -4.32 -1.24 3.00
CA PHE A 33 -4.97 -2.46 3.47
C PHE A 33 -5.46 -2.23 4.90
N GLY A 34 -6.66 -2.70 5.19
CA GLY A 34 -7.32 -2.48 6.47
C GLY A 34 -6.93 -3.53 7.53
N PRO A 35 -7.34 -3.30 8.78
CA PRO A 35 -7.17 -4.27 9.85
C PRO A 35 -7.74 -5.65 9.48
N GLY A 36 -7.00 -6.71 9.80
CA GLY A 36 -7.33 -8.09 9.46
C GLY A 36 -6.84 -8.52 8.08
N HIS A 37 -6.18 -7.63 7.33
CA HIS A 37 -5.60 -7.93 6.03
C HIS A 37 -4.10 -7.67 6.02
N SER A 38 -3.41 -8.32 5.08
CA SER A 38 -2.00 -8.08 4.78
C SER A 38 -1.81 -8.03 3.26
N LEU A 39 -0.73 -7.42 2.77
CA LEU A 39 -0.43 -7.45 1.33
C LEU A 39 -0.18 -8.91 0.89
N TYR A 40 -0.88 -9.36 -0.15
CA TYR A 40 -0.81 -10.72 -0.71
C TYR A 40 -1.38 -11.83 0.19
N ASP A 41 -2.25 -11.48 1.14
CA ASP A 41 -2.87 -12.41 2.08
C ASP A 41 -3.87 -13.40 1.44
N ILE A 42 -4.57 -12.97 0.38
CA ILE A 42 -5.53 -13.81 -0.34
C ILE A 42 -4.95 -14.37 -1.64
N GLU A 43 -5.40 -15.59 -1.98
CA GLU A 43 -4.91 -16.36 -3.13
C GLU A 43 -4.96 -15.59 -4.45
N VAL A 44 -6.05 -14.85 -4.71
CA VAL A 44 -6.22 -14.08 -5.94
C VAL A 44 -5.15 -12.98 -6.09
N GLN A 45 -4.69 -12.37 -4.99
CA GLN A 45 -3.59 -11.40 -5.03
C GLN A 45 -2.26 -12.08 -5.34
N GLN A 46 -2.05 -13.29 -4.81
CA GLN A 46 -0.83 -14.05 -5.09
C GLN A 46 -0.73 -14.40 -6.58
N ILE A 47 -1.84 -14.85 -7.18
CA ILE A 47 -1.90 -15.21 -8.60
C ILE A 47 -1.72 -13.99 -9.51
N PHE A 48 -2.47 -12.92 -9.28
CA PHE A 48 -2.55 -11.80 -10.23
C PHE A 48 -1.60 -10.64 -9.91
N SER A 49 -0.99 -10.61 -8.72
CA SER A 49 -0.06 -9.54 -8.35
C SER A 49 1.32 -10.03 -7.95
N LEU A 50 1.45 -10.88 -6.93
CA LEU A 50 2.76 -11.31 -6.43
C LEU A 50 3.48 -12.22 -7.43
N GLY A 51 2.78 -13.21 -8.00
CA GLY A 51 3.34 -14.16 -8.96
C GLY A 51 4.02 -13.47 -10.16
N PRO A 52 3.35 -12.55 -10.88
CA PRO A 52 3.98 -11.80 -11.97
C PRO A 52 5.18 -10.96 -11.53
N LEU A 53 5.16 -10.41 -10.31
CA LEU A 53 6.28 -9.65 -9.76
C LEU A 53 7.47 -10.57 -9.47
N MET A 54 7.24 -11.71 -8.79
CA MET A 54 8.27 -12.72 -8.52
C MET A 54 8.87 -13.27 -9.81
N ALA A 55 8.05 -13.56 -10.82
CA ALA A 55 8.50 -14.07 -12.12
C ALA A 55 9.36 -13.06 -12.89
N SER A 56 9.25 -11.76 -12.58
CA SER A 56 10.11 -10.73 -13.19
C SER A 56 11.52 -10.67 -12.58
N PHE A 57 11.74 -11.35 -11.45
CA PHE A 57 13.01 -11.33 -10.73
C PHE A 57 13.87 -12.53 -11.11
N ASP A 58 15.19 -12.34 -11.11
CA ASP A 58 16.13 -13.46 -11.22
C ASP A 58 16.13 -14.32 -9.96
N GLU A 59 16.65 -15.55 -10.07
CA GLU A 59 16.66 -16.52 -8.97
C GLU A 59 17.38 -15.98 -7.72
N LYS A 60 18.45 -15.20 -7.92
CA LYS A 60 19.22 -14.62 -6.81
C LYS A 60 18.36 -13.62 -6.02
N LEU A 61 17.63 -12.76 -6.71
CA LEU A 61 16.75 -11.77 -6.10
C LEU A 61 15.54 -12.44 -5.44
N GLN A 62 14.95 -13.45 -6.07
CA GLN A 62 13.88 -14.24 -5.46
C GLN A 62 14.35 -14.90 -4.16
N ASN A 63 15.52 -15.54 -4.18
CA ASN A 63 16.08 -16.19 -3.00
C ASN A 63 16.39 -15.18 -1.89
N TRP A 64 17.02 -14.04 -2.22
CA TRP A 64 17.26 -12.97 -1.24
C TRP A 64 15.94 -12.45 -0.64
N TRP A 65 14.90 -12.29 -1.46
CA TRP A 65 13.60 -11.81 -0.99
C TRP A 65 13.00 -12.75 0.06
N HIS A 66 12.98 -14.06 -0.20
CA HIS A 66 12.39 -15.06 0.68
C HIS A 66 13.22 -15.38 1.92
N THR A 67 14.54 -15.46 1.77
CA THR A 67 15.41 -15.99 2.84
C THR A 67 16.03 -14.90 3.71
N ASP A 68 16.12 -13.67 3.20
CA ASP A 68 16.80 -12.57 3.88
C ASP A 68 15.86 -11.40 4.15
N PHE A 69 15.27 -10.81 3.10
CA PHE A 69 14.50 -9.57 3.24
C PHE A 69 13.20 -9.75 4.03
N LEU A 70 12.28 -10.62 3.60
CA LEU A 70 10.97 -10.77 4.26
C LEU A 70 11.10 -11.18 5.74
N PRO A 71 11.91 -12.20 6.10
CA PRO A 71 12.04 -12.60 7.50
C PRO A 71 12.61 -11.49 8.39
N LYS A 72 13.63 -10.75 7.91
CA LYS A 72 14.23 -9.64 8.66
C LYS A 72 13.28 -8.45 8.76
N TYR A 73 12.55 -8.15 7.69
CA TYR A 73 11.56 -7.09 7.69
C TYR A 73 10.43 -7.37 8.68
N ASP A 74 9.86 -8.58 8.67
CA ASP A 74 8.80 -8.97 9.61
C ASP A 74 9.29 -8.96 11.07
N ALA A 75 10.51 -9.42 11.32
CA ALA A 75 11.12 -9.35 12.65
C ALA A 75 11.33 -7.90 13.10
N PHE A 76 11.81 -7.02 12.21
CA PHE A 76 12.00 -5.60 12.50
C PHE A 76 10.66 -4.90 12.80
N VAL A 77 9.64 -5.13 11.97
CA VAL A 77 8.30 -4.57 12.18
C VAL A 77 7.73 -5.03 13.52
N THR A 78 7.85 -6.32 13.84
CA THR A 78 7.40 -6.87 15.12
C THR A 78 8.13 -6.24 16.31
N ALA A 79 9.46 -6.05 16.21
CA ALA A 79 10.25 -5.44 17.26
C ALA A 79 9.89 -3.96 17.51
N VAL A 80 9.56 -3.21 16.46
CA VAL A 80 9.29 -1.76 16.54
C VAL A 80 7.83 -1.45 16.86
N LEU A 81 6.89 -2.14 16.21
CA LEU A 81 5.45 -1.87 16.34
C LEU A 81 4.75 -2.78 17.36
N GLY A 82 5.37 -3.91 17.71
CA GLY A 82 4.76 -4.98 18.49
C GLY A 82 4.07 -6.01 17.61
N GLU A 83 3.98 -7.25 18.14
CA GLU A 83 3.35 -8.38 17.48
C GLU A 83 1.89 -8.09 17.12
N GLY A 84 1.50 -8.40 15.87
CA GLY A 84 0.15 -8.21 15.37
C GLY A 84 -0.26 -6.75 15.14
N THR A 85 0.52 -5.74 15.56
CA THR A 85 0.15 -4.33 15.41
C THR A 85 -0.09 -3.96 13.95
N LYS A 86 0.80 -4.36 13.05
CA LYS A 86 0.69 -4.14 11.60
C LYS A 86 -0.62 -4.70 11.03
N HIS A 87 -0.88 -5.99 11.28
CA HIS A 87 -2.06 -6.68 10.76
C HIS A 87 -3.37 -6.10 11.33
N ASN A 88 -3.34 -5.54 12.53
CA ASN A 88 -4.49 -4.89 13.17
C ASN A 88 -4.58 -3.39 12.85
N SER A 89 -3.75 -2.87 11.95
CA SER A 89 -3.70 -1.46 11.54
C SER A 89 -4.11 -1.30 10.09
N TRP A 90 -4.46 -0.07 9.72
CA TRP A 90 -4.41 0.35 8.32
C TRP A 90 -2.95 0.53 7.90
N HIS A 91 -2.48 -0.20 6.90
CA HIS A 91 -1.10 -0.09 6.43
C HIS A 91 -1.01 0.43 4.98
N LEU A 92 -0.27 1.52 4.81
CA LEU A 92 -0.03 2.18 3.53
C LEU A 92 1.10 1.48 2.77
N GLN A 93 0.78 0.88 1.62
CA GLN A 93 1.74 0.14 0.77
C GLN A 93 2.33 0.99 -0.35
N THR A 94 1.61 2.01 -0.79
CA THR A 94 2.03 2.83 -1.91
C THR A 94 1.44 4.21 -1.76
N LEU A 95 2.26 5.24 -1.90
CA LEU A 95 1.83 6.63 -1.98
C LEU A 95 2.64 7.32 -3.07
N GLY A 96 1.97 7.74 -4.13
CA GLY A 96 2.58 8.42 -5.26
C GLY A 96 1.83 9.69 -5.61
N VAL A 97 2.55 10.75 -5.95
CA VAL A 97 2.00 11.99 -6.51
C VAL A 97 2.89 12.41 -7.67
N ASP A 98 2.25 12.74 -8.79
CA ASP A 98 2.89 13.30 -9.98
C ASP A 98 3.77 14.49 -9.56
N PRO A 99 5.08 14.50 -9.93
CA PRO A 99 6.01 15.57 -9.57
C PRO A 99 5.49 16.99 -9.78
N GLU A 100 4.73 17.24 -10.86
CA GLU A 100 4.17 18.57 -11.17
C GLU A 100 3.09 19.03 -10.17
N TYR A 101 2.53 18.09 -9.41
CA TYR A 101 1.44 18.29 -8.47
C TYR A 101 1.87 18.07 -7.00
N GLN A 102 3.15 17.79 -6.77
CA GLN A 102 3.69 17.70 -5.43
C GLN A 102 3.60 19.03 -4.68
N ARG A 103 3.64 18.97 -3.34
CA ARG A 103 3.55 20.12 -2.43
C ARG A 103 2.24 20.93 -2.51
N LYS A 104 1.23 20.45 -3.27
CA LYS A 104 -0.11 21.04 -3.38
C LYS A 104 -1.18 20.33 -2.54
N GLY A 105 -0.77 19.38 -1.68
CA GLY A 105 -1.68 18.71 -0.74
C GLY A 105 -2.28 17.39 -1.23
N ALA A 106 -2.01 16.93 -2.47
CA ALA A 106 -2.56 15.67 -3.00
C ALA A 106 -2.24 14.45 -2.11
N ALA A 107 -0.99 14.27 -1.70
CA ALA A 107 -0.60 13.19 -0.78
C ALA A 107 -1.34 13.28 0.57
N ARG A 108 -1.53 14.50 1.09
CA ARG A 108 -2.27 14.73 2.33
C ARG A 108 -3.73 14.32 2.20
N LEU A 109 -4.37 14.62 1.07
CA LEU A 109 -5.74 14.19 0.79
C LEU A 109 -5.86 12.66 0.80
N LEU A 110 -4.92 11.98 0.12
CA LEU A 110 -4.89 10.52 0.03
C LEU A 110 -4.69 9.84 1.40
N VAL A 111 -3.81 10.38 2.26
CA VAL A 111 -3.62 9.85 3.61
C VAL A 111 -4.82 10.18 4.50
N ASN A 112 -5.34 11.40 4.41
CA ASN A 112 -6.46 11.82 5.23
C ASN A 112 -7.72 11.00 4.97
N ALA A 113 -7.93 10.47 3.76
CA ALA A 113 -9.06 9.59 3.48
C ALA A 113 -9.14 8.42 4.48
N ILE A 114 -8.00 7.80 4.80
CA ILE A 114 -7.94 6.69 5.77
C ILE A 114 -7.88 7.20 7.22
N VAL A 115 -7.20 8.32 7.49
CA VAL A 115 -7.22 8.92 8.83
C VAL A 115 -8.66 9.21 9.25
N GLU A 116 -9.45 9.87 8.41
CA GLU A 116 -10.86 10.17 8.67
C GLU A 116 -11.69 8.88 8.82
N LYS A 117 -11.46 7.88 7.98
CA LYS A 117 -12.14 6.58 8.06
C LYS A 117 -11.85 5.83 9.37
N ALA A 118 -10.63 5.91 9.87
CA ALA A 118 -10.21 5.27 11.11
C ALA A 118 -10.66 6.03 12.38
N LYS A 119 -11.10 7.30 12.26
CA LYS A 119 -11.58 8.07 13.41
C LYS A 119 -12.75 7.35 14.09
N GLY A 120 -12.70 7.29 15.42
CA GLY A 120 -13.72 6.61 16.22
C GLY A 120 -13.58 5.08 16.25
N THR A 121 -12.60 4.50 15.55
CA THR A 121 -12.23 3.09 15.68
C THR A 121 -11.01 2.93 16.58
N ALA A 122 -10.71 1.69 17.00
CA ALA A 122 -9.47 1.36 17.70
C ALA A 122 -8.28 1.11 16.73
N ALA A 123 -8.52 1.14 15.41
CA ALA A 123 -7.52 0.83 14.41
C ALA A 123 -6.46 1.93 14.33
N ARG A 124 -5.19 1.53 14.33
CA ARG A 124 -4.05 2.44 14.11
C ARG A 124 -3.72 2.53 12.61
N LEU A 125 -2.82 3.44 12.25
CA LEU A 125 -2.27 3.54 10.91
C LEU A 125 -0.76 3.32 10.99
N CYS A 126 -0.19 2.63 10.00
CA CYS A 126 1.25 2.53 9.79
C CYS A 126 1.61 2.67 8.30
N VAL A 127 2.90 2.89 8.06
CA VAL A 127 3.49 2.93 6.71
C VAL A 127 4.38 1.71 6.57
N GLU A 128 4.36 1.09 5.38
CA GLU A 128 5.25 0.00 4.99
C GLU A 128 6.12 0.36 3.79
#